data_AF-A3FBF3-F1
#
_entry.id   AF-A3FBF3-F1
#
_cell.length_a   1.000
_cell.length_b   1.000
_cell.length_c   1.000
_cell.angle_alpha   90.00
_cell.angle_beta   90.00
_cell.angle_gamma   90.00
#
_symmetry.space_group_name_H-M   'P 1'
#
loop_
_entity.id
_entity.type
_entity.pdbx_description
1 polymer ?
#
loop_
_entity_poly.entity_id
_entity_poly.type
_entity_poly.pdbx_seq_one_letter_code
_entity_poly.pdbx_strand_id
1 'polypeptide(L)'
;CEAKNYSGRFTCWWLTAISTDLKFSVKSSRGLSDTQGVTCGAVTLSAERVRVDNRDYKKYTVECYEGSACPAAEESLPIEVVVGAIHKLKYENYTSSFFIRDIIKPDPPMNLQLKPLQNSRHVEVSWDYPDTWSTPHSYFSLTFCVQGQGKNNREKKERLCVDKTSAKVTCHKDAKIRVQARDRYYSSSWSNWASVSCS
;
A
#
# COMPACT_ATOMS: atom_id res chain seq x y z
N CYS A 1 -8.81 -3.63 1.95
CA CYS A 1 -7.64 -4.25 2.59
C CYS A 1 -6.41 -3.90 1.77
N GLU A 2 -5.21 -3.92 2.36
CA GLU A 2 -3.93 -3.70 1.68
C GLU A 2 -2.91 -4.72 2.17
N ALA A 3 -2.06 -5.20 1.26
CA ALA A 3 -0.92 -6.06 1.53
C ALA A 3 0.35 -5.37 1.04
N LYS A 4 1.42 -5.38 1.85
CA LYS A 4 2.69 -4.73 1.48
C LYS A 4 3.52 -5.54 0.49
N ASN A 5 3.28 -6.85 0.46
CA ASN A 5 4.08 -7.84 -0.24
C ASN A 5 3.26 -9.15 -0.39
N TYR A 6 3.85 -10.19 -0.95
CA TYR A 6 3.19 -11.49 -1.19
C TYR A 6 3.37 -12.48 -0.03
N SER A 7 3.70 -12.02 1.19
CA SER A 7 3.93 -12.91 2.35
C SER A 7 2.65 -13.54 2.93
N GLY A 8 1.48 -13.26 2.35
CA GLY A 8 0.18 -13.65 2.90
C GLY A 8 -0.30 -12.78 4.07
N ARG A 9 0.47 -11.74 4.46
CA ARG A 9 0.05 -10.77 5.48
C ARG A 9 -0.64 -9.57 4.85
N PHE A 10 -1.80 -9.22 5.37
CA PHE A 10 -2.57 -8.07 4.90
C PHE A 10 -3.34 -7.42 6.05
N THR A 11 -3.69 -6.16 5.88
CA THR A 11 -4.49 -5.40 6.84
C THR A 11 -5.81 -4.99 6.19
N CYS A 12 -6.91 -5.25 6.89
CA CYS A 12 -8.21 -4.74 6.52
C CYS A 12 -8.60 -3.60 7.46
N TRP A 13 -9.34 -2.61 6.95
CA TRP A 13 -9.87 -1.53 7.76
C TRP A 13 -11.21 -1.07 7.23
N TRP A 14 -11.98 -0.46 8.12
CA TRP A 14 -13.26 0.15 7.82
C TRP A 14 -13.44 1.41 8.67
N LEU A 15 -14.33 2.28 8.19
CA LEU A 15 -14.67 3.54 8.84
C LEU A 15 -16.08 3.45 9.41
N THR A 16 -16.29 4.08 10.57
CA THR A 16 -17.63 4.22 11.16
C THR A 16 -17.79 5.57 11.81
N ALA A 17 -18.96 6.16 11.63
CA ALA A 17 -19.37 7.37 12.33
C ALA A 17 -19.87 7.07 13.76
N ILE A 18 -20.16 5.79 14.06
CA ILE A 18 -20.68 5.37 15.37
C ILE A 18 -19.52 5.27 16.35
N SER A 19 -19.65 5.92 17.50
CA SER A 19 -18.56 6.08 18.46
C SER A 19 -18.70 5.26 19.74
N THR A 20 -19.89 4.74 20.05
CA THR A 20 -20.23 4.03 21.30
C THR A 20 -20.92 2.69 21.03
N ASP A 21 -20.83 1.75 21.98
CA ASP A 21 -21.55 0.45 21.99
C ASP A 21 -21.40 -0.40 20.72
N LEU A 22 -20.23 -0.31 20.08
CA LEU A 22 -19.93 -1.00 18.84
C LEU A 22 -18.99 -2.17 19.09
N LYS A 23 -19.41 -3.37 18.69
CA LYS A 23 -18.60 -4.59 18.75
C LYS A 23 -18.43 -5.16 17.35
N PHE A 24 -17.24 -5.72 17.11
CA PHE A 24 -16.92 -6.33 15.84
C PHE A 24 -16.52 -7.79 16.01
N SER A 25 -16.92 -8.62 15.05
CA SER A 25 -16.42 -9.99 14.87
C SER A 25 -15.89 -10.12 13.45
N VAL A 26 -14.72 -10.73 13.27
CA VAL A 26 -14.13 -10.95 11.95
C VAL A 26 -14.05 -12.44 11.69
N LYS A 27 -14.49 -12.86 10.51
CA LYS A 27 -14.30 -14.22 9.99
C LYS A 27 -13.54 -14.12 8.68
N SER A 28 -12.66 -15.09 8.43
CA SER A 28 -11.86 -15.16 7.21
C SER A 28 -11.81 -16.59 6.68
N SER A 29 -11.74 -16.74 5.37
CA SER A 29 -11.59 -18.03 4.70
C SER A 29 -10.86 -17.90 3.36
N ARG A 30 -10.33 -19.02 2.88
CA ARG A 30 -9.81 -19.17 1.52
C ARG A 30 -10.85 -19.96 0.71
N GLY A 31 -11.56 -19.28 -0.18
CA GLY A 31 -12.75 -19.82 -0.82
C GLY A 31 -13.86 -20.22 0.17
N LEU A 32 -14.84 -20.98 -0.32
CA LEU A 32 -16.06 -21.32 0.42
C LEU A 32 -15.88 -22.47 1.44
N SER A 33 -14.78 -23.21 1.39
CA SER A 33 -14.60 -24.47 2.14
C SER A 33 -13.41 -24.49 3.11
N ASP A 34 -12.40 -23.61 2.96
CA ASP A 34 -11.24 -23.59 3.85
C ASP A 34 -11.32 -22.42 4.85
N THR A 35 -11.85 -22.74 6.03
CA THR A 35 -11.96 -21.79 7.16
C THR A 35 -10.66 -21.64 7.96
N GLN A 36 -9.61 -22.44 7.68
CA GLN A 36 -8.35 -22.41 8.41
C GLN A 36 -7.19 -21.79 7.61
N GLY A 37 -7.34 -21.61 6.30
CA GLY A 37 -6.30 -21.02 5.45
C GLY A 37 -5.91 -19.59 5.83
N VAL A 38 -6.84 -18.81 6.40
CA VAL A 38 -6.62 -17.39 6.75
C VAL A 38 -7.05 -17.11 8.18
N THR A 39 -6.14 -16.54 8.96
CA THR A 39 -6.38 -16.14 10.36
C THR A 39 -6.31 -14.62 10.51
N CYS A 40 -7.32 -14.03 11.15
CA CYS A 40 -7.32 -12.61 11.51
C CYS A 40 -7.17 -12.42 13.01
N GLY A 41 -6.42 -11.39 13.41
CA GLY A 41 -6.21 -11.01 14.80
C GLY A 41 -7.39 -10.24 15.41
N ALA A 42 -7.12 -9.58 16.54
CA ALA A 42 -8.11 -8.74 17.20
C ALA A 42 -8.34 -7.42 16.43
N VAL A 43 -9.59 -6.96 16.42
CA VAL A 43 -9.94 -5.65 15.87
C VAL A 43 -9.36 -4.56 16.78
N THR A 44 -8.63 -3.63 16.19
CA THR A 44 -7.99 -2.52 16.88
C THR A 44 -8.56 -1.19 16.40
N LEU A 45 -8.74 -0.24 17.32
CA LEU A 45 -9.09 1.14 16.97
C LEU A 45 -7.81 1.88 16.59
N SER A 46 -7.74 2.39 15.37
CA SER A 46 -6.63 3.22 14.93
C SER A 46 -6.67 4.59 15.62
N ALA A 47 -5.49 5.13 15.94
CA ALA A 47 -5.35 6.50 16.44
C ALA A 47 -5.71 7.55 15.37
N GLU A 48 -5.70 7.16 14.10
CA GLU A 48 -6.04 8.04 12.97
C GLU A 48 -7.54 8.36 12.95
N ARG A 49 -7.88 9.65 13.07
CA ARG A 49 -9.22 10.16 12.77
C ARG A 49 -9.28 10.51 11.30
N VAL A 50 -10.21 9.89 10.57
CA VAL A 50 -10.37 10.13 9.14
C VAL A 50 -11.54 11.09 8.94
N ARG A 51 -11.26 12.26 8.33
CA ARG A 51 -12.30 13.21 7.93
C ARG A 51 -12.75 12.92 6.51
N VAL A 52 -14.04 12.63 6.35
CA VAL A 52 -14.69 12.49 5.05
C VAL A 52 -15.91 13.41 5.06
N ASP A 53 -16.00 14.30 4.07
CA ASP A 53 -17.12 15.26 3.92
C ASP A 53 -17.45 16.06 5.20
N ASN A 54 -16.42 16.59 5.86
CA ASN A 54 -16.51 17.37 7.10
C ASN A 54 -17.07 16.59 8.32
N ARG A 55 -17.06 15.25 8.28
CA ARG A 55 -17.40 14.37 9.40
C ARG A 55 -16.19 13.55 9.84
N ASP A 56 -16.04 13.40 11.15
CA ASP A 56 -15.00 12.57 11.76
C ASP A 56 -15.46 11.11 11.81
N TYR A 57 -14.66 10.20 11.25
CA TYR A 57 -14.86 8.76 11.31
C TYR A 57 -13.77 8.11 12.16
N LYS A 58 -14.16 7.10 12.94
CA LYS A 58 -13.24 6.19 13.59
C LYS A 58 -12.81 5.12 12.59
N LYS A 59 -11.50 4.86 12.53
CA LYS A 59 -10.92 3.79 11.71
C LYS A 59 -10.62 2.58 12.58
N TYR A 60 -11.20 1.44 12.24
CA TYR A 60 -10.86 0.15 12.85
C TYR A 60 -10.03 -0.66 11.89
N THR A 61 -9.07 -1.41 12.43
CA THR A 61 -8.12 -2.21 11.67
C THR A 61 -8.06 -3.63 12.20
N VAL A 62 -7.78 -4.58 11.32
CA VAL A 62 -7.46 -5.95 11.69
C VAL A 62 -6.33 -6.45 10.80
N GLU A 63 -5.33 -7.06 11.43
CA GLU A 63 -4.24 -7.74 10.73
C GLU A 63 -4.63 -9.19 10.51
N CYS A 64 -4.42 -9.68 9.29
CA CYS A 64 -4.71 -11.04 8.90
C CYS A 64 -3.49 -11.66 8.23
N TYR A 65 -3.42 -12.99 8.32
CA TYR A 65 -2.32 -13.78 7.81
C TYR A 65 -2.83 -15.09 7.21
N GLU A 66 -2.38 -15.39 6.00
CA GLU A 66 -2.57 -16.69 5.38
C GLU A 66 -1.37 -17.61 5.67
N GLY A 67 -1.61 -18.68 6.43
CA GLY A 67 -0.55 -19.57 6.94
C GLY A 67 0.16 -20.39 5.86
N SER A 68 -0.60 -20.85 4.86
CA SER A 68 -0.12 -21.67 3.75
C SER A 68 0.14 -20.86 2.48
N ALA A 69 0.46 -19.57 2.62
CA ALA A 69 0.71 -18.71 1.47
C ALA A 69 1.95 -19.17 0.69
N CYS A 70 1.79 -19.29 -0.62
CA CYS A 70 2.88 -19.53 -1.58
C CYS A 70 3.11 -18.24 -2.39
N PRO A 71 4.07 -17.38 -2.02
CA PRO A 71 4.20 -16.03 -2.59
C PRO A 71 4.37 -15.96 -4.11
N ALA A 72 4.95 -17.00 -4.71
CA ALA A 72 5.21 -17.10 -6.15
C ALA A 72 4.13 -17.87 -6.93
N ALA A 73 3.15 -18.47 -6.25
CA ALA A 73 2.11 -19.24 -6.90
C ALA A 73 0.95 -18.33 -7.34
N GLU A 74 0.33 -18.66 -8.48
CA GLU A 74 -0.87 -17.98 -8.91
C GLU A 74 -2.06 -18.37 -8.01
N GLU A 75 -2.71 -17.38 -7.42
CA GLU A 75 -3.87 -17.61 -6.56
C GLU A 75 -5.10 -18.03 -7.40
N SER A 76 -5.67 -19.20 -7.09
CA SER A 76 -6.85 -19.76 -7.74
C SER A 76 -8.15 -19.48 -6.99
N LEU A 77 -8.09 -19.31 -5.67
CA LEU A 77 -9.24 -19.01 -4.81
C LEU A 77 -9.05 -17.68 -4.07
N PRO A 78 -10.08 -16.82 -4.03
CA PRO A 78 -9.99 -15.56 -3.32
C PRO A 78 -10.00 -15.78 -1.80
N ILE A 79 -9.49 -14.80 -1.09
CA ILE A 79 -9.67 -14.65 0.35
C ILE A 79 -11.00 -13.92 0.57
N GLU A 80 -11.83 -14.46 1.45
CA GLU A 80 -13.05 -13.80 1.91
C GLU A 80 -12.88 -13.32 3.35
N VAL A 81 -13.21 -12.06 3.61
CA VAL A 81 -13.23 -11.46 4.95
C VAL A 81 -14.63 -10.94 5.22
N VAL A 82 -15.24 -11.41 6.31
CA VAL A 82 -16.56 -11.00 6.77
C VAL A 82 -16.43 -10.28 8.10
N VAL A 83 -16.88 -9.02 8.14
CA VAL A 83 -16.97 -8.19 9.34
C VAL A 83 -18.42 -8.15 9.79
N GLY A 84 -18.70 -8.77 10.94
CA GLY A 84 -19.94 -8.59 11.67
C GLY A 84 -19.84 -7.38 12.59
N ALA A 85 -20.77 -6.45 12.47
CA ALA A 85 -20.88 -5.26 13.30
C ALA A 85 -22.15 -5.34 14.15
N ILE A 86 -22.00 -5.21 15.47
CA ILE A 86 -23.10 -5.17 16.43
C ILE A 86 -23.11 -3.79 17.06
N HIS A 87 -24.21 -3.06 16.87
CA HIS A 87 -24.49 -1.80 17.54
C HIS A 87 -25.83 -1.88 18.26
N LYS A 88 -25.79 -1.89 19.59
CA LYS A 88 -26.96 -2.14 20.44
C LYS A 88 -27.65 -3.47 20.07
N LEU A 89 -28.81 -3.40 19.43
CA LEU A 89 -29.61 -4.56 19.00
C LEU A 89 -29.55 -4.79 17.47
N LYS A 90 -28.77 -3.97 16.74
CA LYS A 90 -28.61 -4.09 15.30
C LYS A 90 -27.36 -4.90 14.98
N TYR A 91 -27.52 -5.90 14.12
CA TYR A 91 -26.43 -6.68 13.55
C TYR A 91 -26.36 -6.44 12.04
N GLU A 92 -25.16 -6.18 11.54
CA GLU A 92 -24.87 -6.00 10.12
C GLU A 92 -23.64 -6.84 9.73
N ASN A 93 -23.63 -7.34 8.50
CA ASN A 93 -22.50 -8.07 7.93
C ASN A 93 -21.98 -7.35 6.69
N TYR A 94 -20.66 -7.25 6.61
CA TYR A 94 -19.94 -6.70 5.47
C TYR A 94 -18.93 -7.73 4.98
N THR A 95 -19.02 -8.11 3.71
CA THR A 95 -18.12 -9.10 3.11
C THR A 95 -17.23 -8.43 2.08
N SER A 96 -15.96 -8.82 2.05
CA SER A 96 -15.00 -8.44 1.01
C SER A 96 -14.29 -9.69 0.51
N SER A 97 -14.20 -9.84 -0.81
CA SER A 97 -13.55 -10.96 -1.49
C SER A 97 -12.47 -10.41 -2.42
N PHE A 98 -11.24 -10.92 -2.32
CA PHE A 98 -10.09 -10.41 -3.07
C PHE A 98 -8.96 -11.45 -3.17
N PHE A 99 -8.06 -11.27 -4.13
CA PHE A 99 -6.76 -11.93 -4.15
C PHE A 99 -5.69 -11.03 -3.52
N ILE A 100 -4.63 -11.60 -2.94
CA ILE A 100 -3.51 -10.83 -2.39
C ILE A 100 -2.94 -9.91 -3.48
N ARG A 101 -2.71 -10.42 -4.68
CA ARG A 101 -2.18 -9.66 -5.84
C ARG A 101 -2.98 -8.39 -6.17
N ASP A 102 -4.28 -8.38 -5.90
CA ASP A 102 -5.16 -7.24 -6.19
C ASP A 102 -5.08 -6.15 -5.12
N ILE A 103 -4.73 -6.52 -3.88
CA ILE A 103 -4.62 -5.60 -2.74
C ILE A 103 -3.17 -5.21 -2.43
N ILE A 104 -2.21 -5.58 -3.30
CA ILE A 104 -0.82 -5.19 -3.15
C ILE A 104 -0.68 -3.66 -3.22
N LYS A 105 0.06 -3.12 -2.25
CA LYS A 105 0.53 -1.75 -2.20
C LYS A 105 1.89 -1.74 -1.52
N PRO A 106 3.00 -1.65 -2.26
CA PRO A 106 4.32 -1.65 -1.68
C PRO A 106 4.51 -0.49 -0.70
N ASP A 107 5.47 -0.61 0.22
CA ASP A 107 5.96 0.56 0.96
C ASP A 107 6.75 1.50 0.00
N PRO A 108 6.96 2.78 0.36
CA PRO A 108 7.71 3.73 -0.47
C PRO A 108 9.16 3.29 -0.69
N PRO A 109 9.79 3.65 -1.84
CA PRO A 109 11.23 3.45 -2.04
C PRO A 109 12.06 4.09 -0.93
N MET A 110 13.17 3.44 -0.57
CA MET A 110 14.02 3.85 0.53
C MET A 110 15.30 4.54 0.03
N ASN A 111 15.99 5.24 0.94
CA ASN A 111 17.33 5.79 0.69
C ASN A 111 17.46 6.63 -0.60
N LEU A 112 16.54 7.57 -0.83
CA LEU A 112 16.60 8.45 -2.01
C LEU A 112 17.86 9.33 -1.94
N GLN A 113 18.72 9.21 -2.95
CA GLN A 113 19.94 9.99 -3.07
C GLN A 113 19.93 10.80 -4.36
N LEU A 114 20.50 12.00 -4.31
CA LEU A 114 20.70 12.87 -5.46
C LEU A 114 22.19 13.03 -5.72
N LYS A 115 22.61 12.67 -6.93
CA LYS A 115 23.97 12.89 -7.42
C LYS A 115 23.95 13.95 -8.52
N PRO A 116 24.55 15.13 -8.29
CA PRO A 116 24.68 16.16 -9.32
C PRO A 116 25.51 15.66 -10.50
N LEU A 117 25.05 15.92 -11.73
CA LEU A 117 25.82 15.69 -12.94
C LEU A 117 26.53 16.99 -13.33
N GLN A 118 27.86 16.92 -13.54
CA GLN A 118 28.67 18.12 -13.84
C GLN A 118 28.08 18.93 -15.00
N ASN A 119 28.10 20.26 -14.84
CA ASN A 119 27.69 21.25 -15.84
C ASN A 119 26.25 21.09 -16.38
N SER A 120 25.33 20.50 -15.62
CA SER A 120 23.94 20.36 -16.02
C SER A 120 22.95 20.57 -14.88
N ARG A 121 21.70 20.92 -15.20
CA ARG A 121 20.58 20.89 -14.22
C ARG A 121 20.01 19.49 -14.02
N HIS A 122 20.63 18.47 -14.62
CA HIS A 122 20.23 17.09 -14.45
C HIS A 122 20.90 16.53 -13.20
N VAL A 123 20.13 15.75 -12.45
CA VAL A 123 20.62 14.96 -11.34
C VAL A 123 20.31 13.51 -11.63
N GLU A 124 21.20 12.64 -11.22
CA GLU A 124 20.91 11.23 -11.10
C GLU A 124 20.29 11.00 -9.73
N VAL A 125 19.05 10.53 -9.73
CA VAL A 125 18.36 10.11 -8.52
C VAL A 125 18.42 8.58 -8.43
N SER A 126 18.77 8.06 -7.26
CA SER A 126 18.77 6.62 -6.97
C SER A 126 18.01 6.32 -5.70
N TRP A 127 17.49 5.11 -5.57
CA TRP A 127 16.70 4.64 -4.42
C TRP A 127 16.84 3.13 -4.26
N ASP A 128 16.48 2.61 -3.10
CA ASP A 128 16.44 1.18 -2.82
C ASP A 128 15.00 0.65 -2.84
N TYR A 129 14.88 -0.66 -3.02
CA TYR A 129 13.61 -1.37 -2.77
C TYR A 129 13.24 -1.22 -1.28
N PRO A 130 11.94 -1.21 -0.94
CA PRO A 130 11.52 -1.24 0.45
C PRO A 130 11.94 -2.56 1.12
N ASP A 131 12.46 -2.51 2.35
CA ASP A 131 12.86 -3.71 3.11
C ASP A 131 11.70 -4.70 3.32
N THR A 132 10.47 -4.21 3.27
CA THR A 132 9.27 -5.03 3.40
C THR A 132 8.86 -5.74 2.12
N TRP A 133 9.47 -5.44 0.97
CA TRP A 133 9.06 -6.03 -0.30
C TRP A 133 9.48 -7.49 -0.42
N SER A 134 8.78 -8.27 -1.25
CA SER A 134 9.06 -9.70 -1.42
C SER A 134 10.40 -9.92 -2.10
N THR A 135 11.15 -10.93 -1.64
CA THR A 135 12.44 -11.32 -2.22
C THR A 135 12.36 -12.69 -2.90
N PRO A 136 13.12 -12.95 -3.98
CA PRO A 136 14.12 -12.07 -4.58
C PRO A 136 13.52 -11.03 -5.54
N HIS A 137 14.15 -9.86 -5.65
CA HIS A 137 13.67 -8.76 -6.53
C HIS A 137 13.77 -9.09 -8.03
N SER A 138 14.58 -10.09 -8.39
CA SER A 138 14.61 -10.65 -9.75
C SER A 138 13.31 -11.31 -10.16
N TYR A 139 12.53 -11.82 -9.20
CA TYR A 139 11.20 -12.38 -9.42
C TYR A 139 10.12 -11.35 -9.08
N PHE A 140 10.15 -10.80 -7.87
CA PHE A 140 9.23 -9.76 -7.41
C PHE A 140 9.74 -8.38 -7.82
N SER A 141 9.74 -8.10 -9.12
CA SER A 141 10.21 -6.82 -9.65
C SER A 141 9.19 -5.70 -9.41
N LEU A 142 9.68 -4.54 -8.98
CA LEU A 142 8.91 -3.29 -8.91
C LEU A 142 9.21 -2.43 -10.14
N THR A 143 8.20 -1.66 -10.55
CA THR A 143 8.36 -0.51 -11.43
C THR A 143 8.21 0.76 -10.62
N PHE A 144 8.94 1.81 -10.99
CA PHE A 144 9.01 3.06 -10.24
C PHE A 144 8.60 4.22 -11.12
N CYS A 145 7.83 5.17 -10.61
CA CYS A 145 7.57 6.43 -11.30
C CYS A 145 8.19 7.59 -10.54
N VAL A 146 8.94 8.42 -11.26
CA VAL A 146 9.62 9.61 -10.75
C VAL A 146 8.89 10.85 -11.26
N GLN A 147 8.70 11.82 -10.38
CA GLN A 147 8.06 13.09 -10.71
C GLN A 147 8.75 14.25 -9.99
N GLY A 148 9.00 15.34 -10.73
CA GLY A 148 9.41 16.62 -10.15
C GLY A 148 8.20 17.42 -9.67
N GLN A 149 8.24 17.88 -8.43
CA GLN A 149 7.27 18.79 -7.82
C GLN A 149 7.91 20.18 -7.68
N GLY A 150 7.33 21.19 -8.34
CA GLY A 150 7.80 22.58 -8.24
C GLY A 150 7.33 23.29 -6.98
N LYS A 151 7.87 24.50 -6.73
CA LYS A 151 7.60 25.37 -5.56
C LYS A 151 6.11 25.59 -5.24
N ASN A 152 5.25 25.69 -6.25
CA ASN A 152 3.82 25.97 -6.06
C ASN A 152 2.97 24.69 -5.91
N ASN A 153 3.57 23.56 -5.53
CA ASN A 153 2.96 22.23 -5.61
C ASN A 153 2.41 21.87 -7.01
N ARG A 154 2.76 22.64 -8.04
CA ARG A 154 2.41 22.33 -9.42
C ARG A 154 3.21 21.11 -9.82
N GLU A 155 2.49 20.00 -9.95
CA GLU A 155 3.01 18.76 -10.49
C GLU A 155 3.44 18.99 -11.93
N LYS A 156 4.67 18.62 -12.29
CA LYS A 156 5.00 18.46 -13.69
C LYS A 156 4.17 17.30 -14.25
N LYS A 157 3.53 17.51 -15.40
CA LYS A 157 2.66 16.52 -16.05
C LYS A 157 3.39 15.24 -16.44
N GLU A 158 4.70 15.31 -16.66
CA GLU A 158 5.47 14.18 -17.15
C GLU A 158 6.02 13.35 -15.98
N ARG A 159 5.53 12.12 -15.85
CA ARG A 159 6.03 11.10 -14.94
C ARG A 159 6.95 10.18 -15.73
N LEU A 160 8.20 10.03 -15.29
CA LEU A 160 9.12 9.08 -15.89
C LEU A 160 9.05 7.78 -15.11
N CYS A 161 8.59 6.71 -15.75
CA CYS A 161 8.50 5.40 -15.12
C CYS A 161 9.61 4.47 -15.64
N VAL A 162 10.33 3.83 -14.71
CA VAL A 162 11.51 3.00 -14.96
C VAL A 162 11.49 1.77 -14.06
N ASP A 163 12.07 0.66 -14.54
CA ASP A 163 12.19 -0.58 -13.76
C ASP A 163 13.55 -0.68 -13.02
N LYS A 164 14.41 0.32 -13.19
CA LYS A 164 15.69 0.44 -12.50
C LYS A 164 15.53 1.26 -11.24
N THR A 165 16.46 1.10 -10.31
CA THR A 165 16.58 1.85 -9.06
C THR A 165 17.25 3.22 -9.21
N SER A 166 17.28 3.74 -10.44
CA SER A 166 17.83 5.07 -10.72
C SER A 166 17.21 5.68 -11.96
N ALA A 167 17.18 7.01 -11.99
CA ALA A 167 16.73 7.79 -13.13
C ALA A 167 17.47 9.12 -13.22
N LYS A 168 17.61 9.64 -14.44
CA LYS A 168 18.09 11.01 -14.67
C LYS A 168 16.91 11.95 -14.80
N VAL A 169 16.86 12.98 -13.96
CA VAL A 169 15.77 13.95 -13.94
C VAL A 169 16.29 15.38 -13.86
N THR A 170 15.53 16.33 -14.37
CA THR A 170 15.84 17.75 -14.22
C THR A 170 15.41 18.23 -12.83
N CYS A 171 16.35 18.76 -12.08
CA CYS A 171 16.16 19.24 -10.71
C CYS A 171 16.26 20.76 -10.72
N HIS A 172 15.15 21.44 -10.41
CA HIS A 172 15.14 22.89 -10.30
C HIS A 172 15.39 23.28 -8.84
N LYS A 173 15.96 24.47 -8.64
CA LYS A 173 16.17 25.04 -7.30
C LYS A 173 14.83 25.06 -6.53
N ASP A 174 14.87 24.55 -5.30
CA ASP A 174 13.71 24.43 -4.41
C ASP A 174 12.58 23.49 -4.90
N ALA A 175 12.85 22.63 -5.88
CA ALA A 175 11.95 21.56 -6.27
C ALA A 175 12.12 20.32 -5.37
N LYS A 176 11.14 19.43 -5.37
CA LYS A 176 11.25 18.09 -4.77
C LYS A 176 11.15 17.03 -5.85
N ILE A 177 12.03 16.04 -5.79
CA ILE A 177 11.88 14.82 -6.58
C ILE A 177 11.11 13.83 -5.74
N ARG A 178 10.06 13.23 -6.32
CA ARG A 178 9.22 12.22 -5.68
C ARG A 178 9.31 10.91 -6.46
N VAL A 179 9.39 9.80 -5.75
CA VAL A 179 9.42 8.44 -6.31
C VAL A 179 8.38 7.58 -5.61
N GLN A 180 7.62 6.81 -6.37
CA GLN A 180 6.70 5.79 -5.87
C GLN A 180 6.95 4.47 -6.61
N ALA A 181 6.52 3.37 -6.01
CA ALA A 181 6.70 2.02 -6.51
C ALA A 181 5.37 1.31 -6.72
N ARG A 182 5.34 0.37 -7.65
CA ARG A 182 4.24 -0.57 -7.88
C ARG A 182 4.81 -1.90 -8.34
N ASP A 183 4.07 -2.98 -8.13
CA ASP A 183 4.35 -4.24 -8.81
C ASP A 183 4.50 -4.01 -10.33
N ARG A 184 5.52 -4.62 -10.93
CA ARG A 184 5.82 -4.47 -12.36
C ARG A 184 4.84 -5.23 -13.24
N TYR A 185 4.45 -6.43 -12.82
CA TYR A 185 3.70 -7.38 -13.64
C TYR A 185 2.20 -7.33 -13.35
N TYR A 186 1.81 -6.76 -12.22
CA TYR A 186 0.41 -6.60 -11.83
C TYR A 186 0.02 -5.13 -11.66
N SER A 187 -1.19 -4.77 -12.08
CA SER A 187 -1.71 -3.40 -11.97
C SER A 187 -2.29 -3.13 -10.58
N SER A 188 -1.44 -3.29 -9.56
CA SER A 188 -1.78 -3.07 -8.15
C SER A 188 -1.70 -1.58 -7.76
N SER A 189 -1.85 -1.26 -6.47
CA SER A 189 -1.79 0.12 -6.00
C SER A 189 -0.36 0.66 -6.00
N TRP A 190 -0.20 1.94 -6.32
CA TRP A 190 1.07 2.65 -6.13
C TRP A 190 1.33 2.87 -4.63
N SER A 191 2.59 2.79 -4.23
CA SER A 191 3.03 3.16 -2.89
C SER A 191 2.86 4.66 -2.63
N ASN A 192 2.97 5.06 -1.35
CA ASN A 192 3.10 6.48 -1.05
C ASN A 192 4.41 7.03 -1.64
N TRP A 193 4.44 8.33 -1.90
CA TRP A 193 5.63 9.00 -2.43
C TRP A 193 6.74 9.07 -1.37
N ALA A 194 7.93 8.59 -1.73
CA ALA A 194 9.17 9.02 -1.12
C ALA A 194 9.65 10.30 -1.80
N SER A 195 10.28 11.23 -1.06
CA SER A 195 10.70 12.51 -1.63
C SER A 195 12.06 12.98 -1.14
N VAL A 196 12.79 13.67 -2.00
CA VAL A 196 14.08 14.32 -1.70
C VAL A 196 14.12 15.71 -2.32
N SER A 197 14.64 16.68 -1.58
CA SER A 197 14.71 18.08 -2.02
C SER A 197 15.91 18.32 -2.94
N CYS A 198 15.68 19.06 -4.02
CA CYS A 198 16.73 19.62 -4.88
C CYS A 198 17.44 20.75 -4.13
N SER A 199 18.78 20.65 -4.01
CA SER A 199 19.66 21.74 -3.55
C SER A 199 19.86 22.81 -4.62
#